data_AF-A0A6J7TSZ2-F1
#
_entry.id   AF-A0A6J7TSZ2-F1
#
_cell.length_a   1.000
_cell.length_b   1.000
_cell.length_c   1.000
_cell.angle_alpha   90.00
_cell.angle_beta   90.00
_cell.angle_gamma   90.00
#
_symmetry.space_group_name_H-M   'P 1'
#
loop_
_entity.id
_entity.type
_entity.pdbx_description
1 polymer ?
#
loop_
_entity_poly.entity_id
_entity_poly.type
_entity_poly.pdbx_seq_one_letter_code
_entity_poly.pdbx_strand_id
1 'polypeptide(L)' 'MGYAGAPDIQTLRREGRLIQITAAGLQESHPHDVAHVADAPNYQQRGR' A
#
# COMPACT_ATOMS: atom_id res chain seq x y z
N MET A 1 -8.09 -8.57 0.49
CA MET A 1 -7.68 -9.92 0.06
C MET A 1 -7.87 -10.18 -1.44
N GLY A 2 -8.82 -9.50 -2.12
CA GLY A 2 -9.10 -9.71 -3.56
C GLY A 2 -7.88 -9.64 -4.50
N TYR A 3 -6.99 -8.65 -4.37
CA TYR A 3 -5.75 -8.59 -5.17
C TYR A 3 -4.84 -9.82 -4.99
N ALA A 4 -4.89 -10.46 -3.83
CA ALA A 4 -4.13 -11.68 -3.53
C ALA A 4 -4.96 -12.97 -3.79
N GLY A 5 -6.19 -12.86 -4.31
CA GLY A 5 -7.08 -14.00 -4.54
C GLY A 5 -7.54 -14.74 -3.28
N ALA A 6 -7.32 -14.19 -2.08
CA ALA A 6 -7.65 -14.89 -0.84
C ALA A 6 -9.12 -14.62 -0.41
N PRO A 7 -9.94 -15.66 -0.18
CA PRO A 7 -11.32 -15.50 0.27
C PRO A 7 -11.42 -15.20 1.77
N ASP A 8 -10.42 -15.59 2.55
CA ASP A 8 -10.37 -15.43 4.00
C ASP A 8 -8.95 -15.17 4.53
N ILE A 9 -8.87 -14.79 5.81
CA ILE A 9 -7.62 -14.39 6.48
C ILE A 9 -6.63 -15.55 6.56
N GLN A 10 -7.10 -16.79 6.76
CA GLN A 10 -6.21 -17.94 6.91
C GLN A 10 -5.52 -18.27 5.59
N THR A 11 -6.26 -18.17 4.49
CA THR A 11 -5.76 -18.33 3.13
C THR A 11 -4.74 -17.24 2.81
N LEU A 12 -5.02 -15.97 3.12
CA LEU A 12 -4.05 -14.88 2.92
C LEU A 12 -2.74 -15.14 3.69
N ARG A 13 -2.83 -15.61 4.95
CA ARG A 13 -1.64 -15.87 5.77
C ARG A 13 -0.78 -17.01 5.24
N ARG A 14 -1.42 -18.06 4.69
CA ARG A 14 -0.72 -19.24 4.16
C ARG A 14 -0.14 -19.00 2.76
N GLU A 15 -0.89 -18.30 1.91
CA GLU A 15 -0.60 -18.23 0.47
C GLU A 15 -0.16 -16.84 0.00
N GLY A 16 -0.39 -15.80 0.80
CA GLY A 16 0.05 -14.44 0.51
C GLY A 16 1.57 -14.37 0.33
N ARG A 17 1.99 -13.55 -0.62
CA ARG A 17 3.41 -13.34 -0.93
C ARG A 17 3.76 -11.89 -0.68
N LEU A 18 4.89 -11.69 -0.01
CA LEU A 18 5.51 -10.38 0.18
C LEU A 18 6.82 -10.35 -0.58
N ILE A 19 7.18 -9.16 -1.04
CA ILE A 19 8.50 -8.87 -1.58
C ILE A 19 9.11 -7.72 -0.78
N GLN A 20 10.43 -7.70 -0.67
CA GLN A 20 11.14 -6.57 -0.10
C GLN A 20 11.28 -5.47 -1.15
N ILE A 21 10.97 -4.24 -0.76
CA ILE A 21 11.16 -3.05 -1.60
C ILE A 21 12.30 -2.18 -1.08
N THR A 22 12.82 -1.31 -1.94
CA THR A 22 13.84 -0.33 -1.57
C THR A 22 13.20 0.93 -0.97
N ALA A 23 14.02 1.80 -0.37
CA ALA A 23 13.55 3.11 0.08
C ALA A 23 13.02 3.98 -1.07
N ALA A 24 13.63 3.87 -2.27
CA ALA A 24 13.14 4.53 -3.47
C ALA A 24 11.78 3.98 -3.91
N GLY A 25 11.60 2.66 -3.91
CA GLY A 25 10.31 2.03 -4.22
C GLY A 25 9.21 2.38 -3.21
N LEU A 26 9.58 2.66 -1.95
CA LEU A 26 8.63 3.20 -0.98
C LEU A 26 8.17 4.61 -1.36
N GLN A 27 9.08 5.52 -1.71
CA GLN A 27 8.72 6.87 -2.18
C GLN A 27 7.88 6.81 -3.45
N GLU A 28 8.23 5.92 -4.38
CA GLU A 28 7.47 5.69 -5.62
C GLU A 28 6.05 5.16 -5.34
N SER A 29 5.88 4.29 -4.35
CA SER A 29 4.56 3.72 -4.02
C SER A 29 3.61 4.75 -3.41
N HIS A 30 4.14 5.79 -2.74
CA HIS A 30 3.34 6.90 -2.24
C HIS A 30 3.04 7.89 -3.39
N PRO A 31 1.90 8.60 -3.39
CA PRO A 31 1.72 9.80 -4.20
C PRO A 31 2.94 10.72 -4.12
N HIS A 32 3.56 10.97 -5.27
CA HIS A 32 4.74 11.81 -5.45
C HIS A 32 4.54 12.69 -6.69
N ASP A 33 5.27 13.81 -6.75
CA ASP A 33 5.23 14.78 -7.86
C ASP A 33 3.85 15.39 -8.17
N VAL A 34 2.96 15.43 -7.17
CA VAL A 34 1.63 16.04 -7.27
C VAL A 34 1.34 16.95 -6.07
N ALA A 35 0.60 18.04 -6.32
CA ALA A 35 0.06 18.86 -5.25
C ALA A 35 -1.16 18.17 -4.63
N HIS A 36 -1.32 18.28 -3.31
CA HIS A 36 -2.52 17.81 -2.63
C HIS A 36 -3.66 18.79 -2.90
N VAL A 37 -4.67 18.35 -3.65
CA VAL A 37 -5.78 19.21 -4.10
C VAL A 37 -7.04 18.99 -3.25
N ALA A 38 -7.21 17.79 -2.69
CA ALA A 38 -8.35 17.43 -1.85
C ALA A 38 -7.98 16.28 -0.90
N ASP A 39 -8.61 16.26 0.27
CA ASP A 39 -8.35 15.23 1.27
C ASP A 39 -8.91 13.87 0.89
N ALA A 40 -8.09 12.83 1.08
CA ALA A 40 -8.51 11.45 0.91
C ALA A 40 -8.88 10.85 2.28
N PRO A 41 -10.07 10.23 2.43
CA PRO A 41 -10.52 9.70 3.72
C PRO A 41 -9.72 8.48 4.20
N ASN A 42 -8.96 7.84 3.32
CA ASN A 42 -8.17 6.63 3.58
C ASN A 42 -6.66 6.82 3.35
N TYR A 43 -6.21 8.04 3.03
CA TYR A 43 -4.80 8.31 2.76
C TYR A 43 -4.40 9.65 3.37
N GLN A 44 -3.45 9.61 4.31
CA GLN A 44 -2.90 10.78 4.97
C GLN A 44 -1.38 10.74 4.82
N GLN A 45 -0.80 11.83 4.35
CA GLN A 45 0.65 11.99 4.41
C GLN A 45 0.99 12.16 5.90
N ARG A 46 1.57 11.11 6.49
CA ARG A 46 1.94 11.14 7.91
C ARG A 46 3.03 12.20 8.08
N GLY A 47 2.66 13.36 8.62
CA GLY A 47 3.60 14.39 9.03
C GLY A 47 4.56 13.82 10.09
N ARG A 48 5.79 14.33 10.10
CA ARG A 48 6.68 14.15 11.25
C ARG A 48 6.05 14.78 12.49
#